data_AF-A0A3E1EJN5-F1
#
_entry.id   AF-A0A3E1EJN5-F1
#
_cell.length_a   1.000
_cell.length_b   1.000
_cell.length_c   1.000
_cell.angle_alpha   90.00
_cell.angle_beta   90.00
_cell.angle_gamma   90.00
#
_symmetry.space_group_name_H-M   'P 1'
#
loop_
_entity.id
_entity.type
_entity.pdbx_description
1 polymer ?
#
loop_
_entity_poly.entity_id
_entity_poly.type
_entity_poly.pdbx_seq_one_letter_code
_entity_poly.pdbx_strand_id
1 'polypeptide(L)'
;MLTPGNLADLLTSCAYTARYRPTTLATDGSLPPDHFAIVTISATEHRQGQRRPFFEDTRKVLADLPSQPGLLGHAFRFELIGNKAWTITAWRDMASQDAFVRSPAHRTAVRRSAQTSQNTRFVTLSRPLSSLPLRWPEILALLSNAPPVSMTNQSRKPNASCAGIAPEKTNTMKNILLTSLIADALSLGSHWIYSQKEIADKFGDITGYSDPATSYHTGKHAGDFTHYGDQTMVLLRSLASHGRFDPDAFASEWRTFWENHQTQSYRDGATKATLENLRSGLPPADAASPSNDFAGAARIAPLFLLQWKSSDDLIAAARAQTSFTHSDPSVVDAAEFFARTSLAVQQGVAIPDALRAAVSNTLQKNWLDAALASSTSATSDSAATKTHGLTCHTPEAFPSVCHLLLRHPDDGTAALTANVAAGGDSAARGMIIGMVHGAKPDATPLPEHWLTGLRAYSEIKELIETIHSHA
;
A
#
# COMPACT_ATOMS: atom_id res chain seq x y z
N MET A 1 31.79 39.74 -27.19
CA MET A 1 30.64 39.39 -26.32
C MET A 1 30.39 37.90 -26.47
N LEU A 2 30.83 37.13 -25.48
CA LEU A 2 30.53 35.72 -25.30
C LEU A 2 29.88 35.61 -23.93
N THR A 3 28.73 34.95 -23.89
CA THR A 3 27.87 34.77 -22.71
C THR A 3 28.56 33.92 -21.63
N PRO A 4 28.34 34.21 -20.34
CA PRO A 4 28.89 33.43 -19.24
C PRO A 4 28.03 32.17 -19.03
N GLY A 5 28.37 31.11 -19.76
CA GLY A 5 27.87 29.76 -19.51
C GLY A 5 29.03 28.79 -19.70
N ASN A 6 29.18 27.86 -18.74
CA ASN A 6 30.12 26.73 -18.77
C ASN A 6 31.60 26.98 -18.43
N LEU A 7 31.88 27.61 -17.29
CA LEU A 7 33.13 27.33 -16.55
C LEU A 7 32.93 26.52 -15.26
N ALA A 8 31.69 26.29 -14.80
CA ALA A 8 31.41 25.48 -13.60
C ALA A 8 31.36 23.96 -13.89
N ASP A 9 31.07 23.53 -15.12
CA ASP A 9 30.92 22.11 -15.48
C ASP A 9 32.22 21.40 -15.86
N LEU A 10 33.35 22.11 -15.92
CA LEU A 10 34.66 21.57 -16.31
C LEU A 10 35.58 21.23 -15.12
N LEU A 11 35.12 21.39 -13.88
CA LEU A 11 35.77 20.82 -12.70
C LEU A 11 35.02 19.55 -12.28
N THR A 12 35.22 18.45 -13.01
CA THR A 12 34.92 17.13 -12.46
C THR A 12 35.74 16.98 -11.18
N SER A 13 35.09 16.95 -10.03
CA SER A 13 35.76 16.77 -8.75
C SER A 13 36.59 15.48 -8.81
N CYS A 14 37.91 15.59 -8.67
CA CYS A 14 38.77 14.41 -8.60
C CYS A 14 38.28 13.53 -7.44
N ALA A 15 37.81 12.32 -7.74
CA ALA A 15 37.23 11.41 -6.75
C ALA A 15 38.04 10.11 -6.67
N TYR A 16 38.39 9.70 -5.45
CA TYR A 16 38.97 8.39 -5.20
C TYR A 16 37.87 7.35 -5.13
N THR A 17 38.05 6.22 -5.83
CA THR A 17 37.10 5.11 -5.87
C THR A 17 37.78 3.83 -5.42
N ALA A 18 37.36 3.27 -4.30
CA ALA A 18 37.82 1.95 -3.87
C ALA A 18 37.17 0.86 -4.72
N ARG A 19 37.94 -0.21 -5.00
CA ARG A 19 37.40 -1.42 -5.61
C ARG A 19 36.41 -2.08 -4.66
N TYR A 20 35.38 -2.70 -5.24
CA TYR A 20 34.47 -3.54 -4.49
C TYR A 20 35.20 -4.75 -3.90
N ARG A 21 34.95 -5.02 -2.62
CA ARG A 21 35.56 -6.13 -1.87
C ARG A 21 34.46 -7.15 -1.54
N PRO A 22 34.38 -8.28 -2.25
CA PRO A 22 33.49 -9.37 -1.87
C PRO A 22 33.99 -10.05 -0.60
N THR A 23 33.08 -10.62 0.20
CA THR A 23 33.40 -11.46 1.34
C THR A 23 33.46 -12.93 0.95
N THR A 24 33.96 -13.78 1.85
CA THR A 24 33.95 -15.25 1.66
C THR A 24 32.53 -15.77 1.43
N LEU A 25 31.54 -15.27 2.17
CA LEU A 25 30.13 -15.65 2.03
C LEU A 25 29.57 -15.41 0.62
N ALA A 26 30.07 -14.39 -0.09
CA ALA A 26 29.64 -14.11 -1.46
C ALA A 26 30.31 -15.00 -2.51
N THR A 27 31.37 -15.74 -2.14
CA THR A 27 32.24 -16.46 -3.08
C THR A 27 32.42 -17.95 -2.77
N ASP A 28 32.00 -18.41 -1.59
CA ASP A 28 32.17 -19.78 -1.12
C ASP A 28 31.09 -20.77 -1.63
N GLY A 29 30.08 -20.27 -2.36
CA GLY A 29 29.01 -21.08 -2.94
C GLY A 29 27.94 -21.54 -1.95
N SER A 30 27.94 -20.99 -0.72
CA SER A 30 26.94 -21.34 0.31
C SER A 30 25.55 -20.74 0.05
N LEU A 31 25.46 -19.74 -0.83
CA LEU A 31 24.20 -19.10 -1.21
C LEU A 31 23.66 -19.68 -2.53
N PRO A 32 22.33 -19.78 -2.70
CA PRO A 32 21.71 -20.24 -3.94
C PRO A 32 22.18 -19.42 -5.16
N PRO A 33 22.30 -20.03 -6.36
CA PRO A 33 22.73 -19.33 -7.58
C PRO A 33 21.82 -18.17 -8.00
N ASP A 34 20.54 -18.23 -7.64
CA ASP A 34 19.48 -17.24 -7.87
C ASP A 34 19.28 -16.29 -6.68
N HIS A 35 20.17 -16.32 -5.69
CA HIS A 35 20.05 -15.51 -4.49
C HIS A 35 20.07 -14.01 -4.79
N PHE A 36 19.16 -13.27 -4.14
CA PHE A 36 19.09 -11.82 -4.21
C PHE A 36 19.75 -11.18 -2.98
N ALA A 37 20.74 -10.33 -3.23
CA ALA A 37 21.40 -9.51 -2.23
C ALA A 37 20.62 -8.22 -1.96
N ILE A 38 20.58 -7.80 -0.70
CA ILE A 38 20.12 -6.47 -0.28
C ILE A 38 21.30 -5.50 -0.34
N VAL A 39 21.25 -4.56 -1.26
CA VAL A 39 22.29 -3.56 -1.53
C VAL A 39 21.86 -2.23 -0.96
N THR A 40 22.66 -1.65 -0.06
CA THR A 40 22.50 -0.28 0.43
C THR A 40 23.51 0.62 -0.26
N ILE A 41 23.04 1.74 -0.77
CA ILE A 41 23.84 2.81 -1.35
C ILE A 41 23.58 4.08 -0.54
N SER A 42 24.62 4.81 -0.18
CA SER A 42 24.49 6.12 0.44
C SER A 42 25.35 7.17 -0.24
N ALA A 43 24.89 8.42 -0.19
CA ALA A 43 25.66 9.61 -0.50
C ALA A 43 25.54 10.58 0.67
N THR A 44 26.67 11.08 1.17
CA THR A 44 26.67 12.02 2.28
C THR A 44 27.62 13.18 1.98
N GLU A 45 27.17 14.39 2.27
CA GLU A 45 28.01 15.58 2.28
C GLU A 45 28.45 15.89 3.70
N HIS A 46 29.72 16.17 3.92
CA HIS A 46 30.15 16.74 5.20
C HIS A 46 29.93 18.26 5.21
N ARG A 47 29.61 18.81 6.38
CA ARG A 47 29.50 20.25 6.63
C ARG A 47 30.87 20.93 6.52
N GLN A 48 30.87 22.24 6.29
CA GLN A 48 32.10 23.03 6.23
C GLN A 48 32.89 22.92 7.54
N GLY A 49 34.21 22.74 7.46
CA GLY A 49 35.07 22.53 8.63
C GLY A 49 35.00 21.14 9.27
N GLN A 50 34.08 20.26 8.83
CA GLN A 50 33.85 18.93 9.43
C GLN A 50 34.48 17.76 8.64
N ARG A 51 35.35 18.04 7.67
CA ARG A 51 35.98 17.03 6.79
C ARG A 51 36.70 15.94 7.59
N ARG A 52 37.58 16.32 8.52
CA ARG A 52 38.40 15.37 9.28
C ARG A 52 37.56 14.46 10.20
N PRO A 53 36.65 14.99 11.06
CA PRO A 53 35.75 14.16 11.86
C PRO A 53 34.89 13.20 11.03
N PHE A 54 34.35 13.67 9.91
CA PHE A 54 33.51 12.85 9.02
C PHE A 54 34.26 11.63 8.45
N PHE A 55 35.48 11.83 7.95
CA PHE A 55 36.27 10.72 7.41
C PHE A 55 36.84 9.81 8.50
N GLU A 56 37.06 10.29 9.72
CA GLU A 56 37.45 9.44 10.86
C GLU A 56 36.34 8.46 11.24
N ASP A 57 35.08 8.91 11.32
CA ASP A 57 33.95 8.02 11.62
C ASP A 57 33.62 7.08 10.45
N THR A 58 33.72 7.57 9.21
CA THR A 58 33.58 6.72 8.01
C THR A 58 34.61 5.59 7.99
N ARG A 59 35.87 5.85 8.33
CA ARG A 59 36.92 4.81 8.41
C ARG A 59 36.63 3.74 9.46
N LYS A 60 36.05 4.11 10.60
CA LYS A 60 35.69 3.15 11.66
C LYS A 60 34.59 2.19 11.19
N VAL A 61 33.56 2.72 10.52
CA VAL A 61 32.50 1.88 9.93
C VAL A 61 33.09 0.96 8.86
N LEU A 62 33.94 1.48 7.97
CA LEU A 62 34.56 0.68 6.92
C LEU A 62 35.50 -0.41 7.46
N ALA A 63 36.15 -0.18 8.62
CA ALA A 63 37.00 -1.18 9.27
C ALA A 63 36.19 -2.29 9.95
N ASP A 64 34.98 -1.98 10.41
CA ASP A 64 34.07 -2.90 11.12
C ASP A 64 33.22 -3.75 10.15
N LEU A 65 32.93 -3.24 8.94
CA LEU A 65 32.11 -3.92 7.93
C LEU A 65 32.52 -5.38 7.65
N PRO A 66 33.82 -5.72 7.42
CA PRO A 66 34.18 -7.10 7.09
C PRO A 66 33.85 -8.14 8.17
N SER A 67 33.70 -7.72 9.44
CA SER A 67 33.30 -8.60 10.55
C SER A 67 31.79 -8.75 10.71
N GLN A 68 30.98 -8.06 9.91
CA GLN A 68 29.53 -8.05 10.07
C GLN A 68 28.88 -9.32 9.47
N PRO A 69 28.09 -10.07 10.28
CA PRO A 69 27.39 -11.25 9.78
C PRO A 69 26.49 -10.93 8.59
N GLY A 70 26.58 -11.77 7.55
CA GLY A 70 25.74 -11.64 6.37
C GLY A 70 26.15 -10.56 5.35
N LEU A 71 27.28 -9.87 5.56
CA LEU A 71 27.85 -8.99 4.53
C LEU A 71 28.37 -9.83 3.35
N LEU A 72 27.99 -9.44 2.13
CA LEU A 72 28.42 -10.03 0.86
C LEU A 72 29.53 -9.23 0.19
N GLY A 73 29.56 -7.93 0.40
CA GLY A 73 30.67 -7.09 -0.05
C GLY A 73 30.39 -5.60 0.06
N HIS A 74 31.43 -4.79 -0.13
CA HIS A 74 31.31 -3.34 0.02
C HIS A 74 32.31 -2.56 -0.86
N ALA A 75 31.99 -1.29 -1.14
CA ALA A 75 32.91 -0.33 -1.75
C ALA A 75 32.62 1.09 -1.24
N PHE A 76 33.56 2.00 -1.48
CA PHE A 76 33.41 3.42 -1.13
C PHE A 76 34.05 4.32 -2.18
N ARG A 77 33.53 5.54 -2.30
CA ARG A 77 34.06 6.60 -3.17
C ARG A 77 33.99 7.92 -2.43
N PHE A 78 34.95 8.82 -2.65
CA PHE A 78 34.91 10.16 -2.06
C PHE A 78 35.61 11.20 -2.93
N GLU A 79 35.21 12.46 -2.81
CA GLU A 79 35.87 13.58 -3.47
C GLU A 79 37.15 13.98 -2.74
N LEU A 80 38.26 14.10 -3.48
CA LEU A 80 39.57 14.46 -2.93
C LEU A 80 39.63 15.91 -2.46
N ILE A 81 38.88 16.80 -3.13
CA ILE A 81 38.83 18.25 -2.84
C ILE A 81 37.40 18.69 -2.47
N GLY A 82 36.38 17.90 -2.83
CA GLY A 82 34.97 18.16 -2.51
C GLY A 82 34.49 17.53 -1.20
N ASN A 83 33.21 17.68 -0.86
CA ASN A 83 32.66 17.28 0.43
C ASN A 83 31.82 16.01 0.42
N LYS A 84 31.73 15.32 -0.73
CA LYS A 84 30.89 14.12 -0.89
C LYS A 84 31.65 12.82 -0.66
N ALA A 85 30.96 11.89 0.01
CA ALA A 85 31.35 10.49 0.07
C ALA A 85 30.15 9.59 -0.26
N TRP A 86 30.46 8.44 -0.85
CA TRP A 86 29.51 7.42 -1.26
C TRP A 86 29.92 6.07 -0.71
N THR A 87 28.94 5.29 -0.28
CA THR A 87 29.17 3.90 0.14
C THR A 87 28.19 2.96 -0.55
N ILE A 88 28.65 1.74 -0.79
CA ILE A 88 27.81 0.63 -1.21
C ILE A 88 28.13 -0.60 -0.34
N THR A 89 27.10 -1.25 0.19
CA THR A 89 27.19 -2.50 0.96
C THR A 89 26.15 -3.48 0.44
N ALA A 90 26.51 -4.74 0.25
CA ALA A 90 25.58 -5.80 -0.14
C ALA A 90 25.47 -6.82 1.00
N TRP A 91 24.25 -7.28 1.29
CA TRP A 91 23.89 -8.13 2.41
C TRP A 91 23.08 -9.34 1.91
N ARG A 92 23.22 -10.48 2.59
CA ARG A 92 22.51 -11.73 2.24
C ARG A 92 20.99 -11.63 2.42
N ASP A 93 20.52 -10.80 3.34
CA ASP A 93 19.11 -10.61 3.62
C ASP A 93 18.90 -9.30 4.39
N MET A 94 17.64 -8.89 4.49
CA MET A 94 17.25 -7.68 5.20
C MET A 94 17.58 -7.77 6.70
N ALA A 95 17.52 -8.97 7.30
CA ALA A 95 17.80 -9.18 8.72
C ALA A 95 19.26 -8.88 9.07
N SER A 96 20.19 -9.28 8.21
CA SER A 96 21.63 -9.05 8.35
C SER A 96 21.98 -7.57 8.21
N GLN A 97 21.39 -6.89 7.21
CA GLN A 97 21.50 -5.43 7.06
C GLN A 97 20.96 -4.70 8.30
N ASP A 98 19.77 -5.08 8.76
CA ASP A 98 19.13 -4.51 9.94
C ASP A 98 19.97 -4.72 11.22
N ALA A 99 20.60 -5.88 11.36
CA ALA A 99 21.51 -6.17 12.47
C ALA A 99 22.73 -5.25 12.45
N PHE A 100 23.34 -5.02 11.29
CA PHE A 100 24.43 -4.06 11.13
C PHE A 100 24.00 -2.63 11.45
N VAL A 101 22.84 -2.18 10.98
CA VAL A 101 22.32 -0.84 11.25
C VAL A 101 22.15 -0.60 12.76
N ARG A 102 21.77 -1.66 13.50
CA ARG A 102 21.65 -1.65 14.97
C ARG A 102 22.96 -1.86 15.72
N SER A 103 24.06 -2.18 15.03
CA SER A 103 25.35 -2.42 15.67
C SER A 103 25.84 -1.17 16.43
N PRO A 104 26.58 -1.34 17.55
CA PRO A 104 27.14 -0.21 18.29
C PRO A 104 28.02 0.68 17.41
N ALA A 105 28.88 0.10 16.55
CA ALA A 105 29.77 0.84 15.67
C ALA A 105 28.99 1.73 14.68
N HIS A 106 27.96 1.17 14.03
CA HIS A 106 27.11 1.93 13.10
C HIS A 106 26.30 3.01 13.81
N ARG A 107 25.64 2.70 14.93
CA ARG A 107 24.86 3.70 15.69
C ARG A 107 25.71 4.84 16.22
N THR A 108 26.92 4.57 16.70
CA THR A 108 27.85 5.61 17.15
C THR A 108 28.30 6.49 15.98
N ALA A 109 28.61 5.90 14.83
CA ALA A 109 28.96 6.67 13.63
C ALA A 109 27.80 7.53 13.13
N VAL A 110 26.57 7.00 13.07
CA VAL A 110 25.37 7.75 12.67
C VAL A 110 25.12 8.93 13.61
N ARG A 111 25.16 8.72 14.94
CA ARG A 111 24.96 9.78 15.93
C ARG A 111 25.96 10.93 15.81
N ARG A 112 27.23 10.61 15.58
CA ARG A 112 28.27 11.64 15.37
C ARG A 112 28.13 12.32 14.01
N SER A 113 27.81 11.54 12.98
CA SER A 113 27.61 12.05 11.62
C SER A 113 26.43 13.04 11.53
N ALA A 114 25.42 12.95 12.41
CA ALA A 114 24.32 13.91 12.45
C ALA A 114 24.78 15.36 12.67
N GLN A 115 25.93 15.57 13.33
CA GLN A 115 26.50 16.89 13.58
C GLN A 115 27.51 17.31 12.49
N THR A 116 28.10 16.34 11.79
CA THR A 116 29.17 16.59 10.80
C THR A 116 28.68 16.53 9.35
N SER A 117 27.48 16.00 9.12
CA SER A 117 26.94 15.69 7.79
C SER A 117 25.69 16.50 7.45
N GLN A 118 25.42 16.58 6.16
CA GLN A 118 24.25 17.21 5.55
C GLN A 118 23.90 16.49 4.23
N ASN A 119 22.73 16.80 3.67
CA ASN A 119 22.29 16.32 2.34
C ASN A 119 22.48 14.81 2.13
N THR A 120 22.24 14.01 3.17
CA THR A 120 22.48 12.57 3.10
C THR A 120 21.36 11.89 2.33
N ARG A 121 21.69 10.99 1.42
CA ARG A 121 20.73 10.21 0.62
C ARG A 121 21.01 8.73 0.82
N PHE A 122 19.95 7.94 0.84
CA PHE A 122 20.01 6.49 0.95
C PHE A 122 19.10 5.86 -0.08
N VAL A 123 19.59 4.81 -0.72
CA VAL A 123 18.81 3.91 -1.57
C VAL A 123 19.17 2.50 -1.13
N THR A 124 18.20 1.70 -0.73
CA THR A 124 18.42 0.25 -0.66
C THR A 124 17.85 -0.37 -1.92
N LEU A 125 18.26 -1.58 -2.26
CA LEU A 125 17.74 -2.33 -3.40
C LEU A 125 18.02 -3.80 -3.32
N SER A 126 17.10 -4.62 -3.82
CA SER A 126 17.36 -6.04 -4.03
C SER A 126 18.06 -6.20 -5.38
N ARG A 127 19.07 -7.07 -5.51
CA ARG A 127 19.75 -7.39 -6.78
C ARG A 127 20.17 -8.85 -6.82
N PRO A 128 20.11 -9.54 -7.96
CA PRO A 128 20.72 -10.86 -8.09
C PRO A 128 22.20 -10.79 -7.68
N LEU A 129 22.69 -11.75 -6.90
CA LEU A 129 24.09 -11.79 -6.46
C LEU A 129 25.06 -11.77 -7.65
N SER A 130 24.67 -12.43 -8.75
CA SER A 130 25.40 -12.44 -10.03
C SER A 130 25.55 -11.07 -10.70
N SER A 131 24.73 -10.08 -10.31
CA SER A 131 24.81 -8.70 -10.84
C SER A 131 25.78 -7.80 -10.06
N LEU A 132 26.37 -8.29 -8.98
CA LEU A 132 27.34 -7.53 -8.17
C LEU A 132 28.78 -7.70 -8.68
N PRO A 133 29.61 -6.64 -8.61
CA PRO A 133 29.29 -5.31 -8.06
C PRO A 133 28.58 -4.39 -9.05
N LEU A 134 27.71 -3.52 -8.53
CA LEU A 134 27.12 -2.44 -9.33
C LEU A 134 28.18 -1.43 -9.78
N ARG A 135 27.97 -0.85 -10.96
CA ARG A 135 28.90 0.14 -11.53
C ARG A 135 28.62 1.52 -10.96
N TRP A 136 29.68 2.32 -10.76
CA TRP A 136 29.53 3.67 -10.20
C TRP A 136 28.59 4.62 -10.96
N PRO A 137 28.51 4.61 -12.31
CA PRO A 137 27.51 5.41 -13.02
C PRO A 137 26.07 5.05 -12.63
N GLU A 138 25.76 3.75 -12.46
CA GLU A 138 24.45 3.28 -12.01
C GLU A 138 24.19 3.73 -10.56
N ILE A 139 25.17 3.55 -9.68
CA ILE A 139 25.11 3.95 -8.26
C ILE A 139 24.81 5.46 -8.14
N LEU A 140 25.51 6.29 -8.92
CA LEU A 140 25.31 7.74 -8.89
C LEU A 140 23.94 8.16 -9.43
N ALA A 141 23.44 7.50 -10.49
CA ALA A 141 22.11 7.75 -11.04
C ALA A 141 20.99 7.36 -10.05
N LEU A 142 21.15 6.26 -9.31
CA LEU A 142 20.21 5.85 -8.27
C LEU A 142 20.13 6.90 -7.15
N LEU A 143 21.27 7.48 -6.76
CA LEU A 143 21.34 8.50 -5.71
C LEU A 143 20.92 9.90 -6.15
N SER A 144 21.04 10.26 -7.44
CA SER A 144 20.58 11.57 -7.92
C SER A 144 19.07 11.73 -7.76
N ASN A 145 18.33 10.62 -7.86
CA ASN A 145 16.87 10.57 -7.83
C ASN A 145 16.29 10.38 -6.42
N ALA A 146 17.13 10.16 -5.40
CA ALA A 146 16.69 9.96 -4.03
C ALA A 146 16.62 11.30 -3.26
N PRO A 147 15.54 11.57 -2.49
CA PRO A 147 15.44 12.77 -1.68
C PRO A 147 16.47 12.75 -0.51
N PRO A 148 16.97 13.91 -0.06
CA PRO A 148 17.82 13.98 1.13
C PRO A 148 17.04 13.64 2.40
N VAL A 149 17.69 12.93 3.31
CA VAL A 149 17.17 12.42 4.59
C VAL A 149 17.89 13.13 5.75
N SER A 150 17.12 13.51 6.78
CA SER A 150 17.71 14.06 8.01
C SER A 150 18.31 12.97 8.88
N MET A 151 19.57 13.15 9.30
CA MET A 151 20.31 12.20 10.16
C MET A 151 19.86 12.25 11.64
N THR A 152 18.99 13.20 12.02
CA THR A 152 18.52 13.36 13.42
C THR A 152 17.43 12.36 13.83
N ASN A 153 16.88 11.59 12.89
CA ASN A 153 15.72 10.71 13.17
C ASN A 153 15.81 9.34 12.46
N GLN A 154 16.94 8.65 12.59
CA GLN A 154 17.15 7.32 11.99
C GLN A 154 16.82 6.17 12.95
N SER A 155 15.52 5.92 13.14
CA SER A 155 14.97 4.60 13.47
C SER A 155 14.19 3.98 12.29
N ARG A 156 14.29 4.54 11.08
CA ARG A 156 13.56 4.09 9.89
C ARG A 156 14.43 3.29 8.92
N LYS A 157 13.91 2.11 8.52
CA LYS A 157 14.50 1.15 7.58
C LYS A 157 14.64 1.75 6.16
N PRO A 158 15.67 1.38 5.38
CA PRO A 158 15.85 1.88 4.02
C PRO A 158 15.18 0.98 2.96
N ASN A 159 14.40 1.59 2.06
CA ASN A 159 13.62 0.96 0.98
C ASN A 159 14.48 0.32 -0.11
N ALA A 160 14.14 -0.90 -0.54
CA ALA A 160 14.81 -1.70 -1.56
C ALA A 160 14.18 -1.58 -2.98
N SER A 161 14.81 -0.95 -3.99
CA SER A 161 14.33 -0.89 -5.39
C SER A 161 15.09 -1.75 -6.43
N CYS A 162 14.45 -2.73 -7.05
CA CYS A 162 14.95 -3.43 -8.25
C CYS A 162 14.04 -3.26 -9.45
N ALA A 163 14.58 -2.79 -10.57
CA ALA A 163 13.84 -2.52 -11.79
C ALA A 163 13.58 -3.80 -12.60
N GLY A 164 12.30 -4.10 -12.79
CA GLY A 164 11.72 -5.13 -13.65
C GLY A 164 10.21 -5.10 -13.39
N ILE A 165 9.49 -4.22 -14.10
CA ILE A 165 8.25 -3.55 -13.65
C ILE A 165 8.52 -2.75 -12.36
N ALA A 166 8.10 -1.49 -12.25
CA ALA A 166 8.48 -0.68 -11.08
C ALA A 166 8.02 -1.39 -9.78
N PRO A 167 8.92 -1.84 -8.89
CA PRO A 167 8.58 -2.65 -7.72
C PRO A 167 7.69 -1.87 -6.74
N GLU A 168 7.74 -0.54 -6.81
CA GLU A 168 6.86 0.38 -6.11
C GLU A 168 5.40 0.24 -6.58
N LYS A 169 5.14 0.14 -7.90
CA LYS A 169 3.78 -0.09 -8.44
C LYS A 169 3.23 -1.46 -8.03
N THR A 170 4.02 -2.53 -8.13
CA THR A 170 3.57 -3.88 -7.76
C THR A 170 3.31 -4.01 -6.27
N ASN A 171 4.10 -3.32 -5.43
CA ASN A 171 3.85 -3.26 -3.99
C ASN A 171 2.56 -2.47 -3.69
N THR A 172 2.35 -1.34 -4.37
CA THR A 172 1.11 -0.55 -4.24
C THR A 172 -0.13 -1.33 -4.69
N MET A 173 -0.09 -2.03 -5.82
CA MET A 173 -1.24 -2.83 -6.30
C MET A 173 -1.63 -3.93 -5.29
N LYS A 174 -0.64 -4.61 -4.70
CA LYS A 174 -0.88 -5.57 -3.61
C LYS A 174 -1.45 -4.88 -2.36
N ASN A 175 -0.93 -3.72 -2.00
CA ASN A 175 -1.38 -2.96 -0.83
C ASN A 175 -2.82 -2.47 -0.97
N ILE A 176 -3.25 -2.05 -2.17
CA ILE A 176 -4.64 -1.67 -2.46
C ILE A 176 -5.59 -2.82 -2.07
N LEU A 177 -5.32 -4.03 -2.55
CA LEU A 177 -6.13 -5.21 -2.23
C LEU A 177 -6.04 -5.59 -0.75
N LEU A 178 -4.82 -5.74 -0.22
CA LEU A 178 -4.61 -6.23 1.15
C LEU A 178 -5.22 -5.28 2.19
N THR A 179 -5.02 -3.97 2.03
CA THR A 179 -5.56 -2.98 2.96
C THR A 179 -7.09 -2.94 2.90
N SER A 180 -7.67 -3.10 1.71
CA SER A 180 -9.12 -3.21 1.54
C SER A 180 -9.70 -4.44 2.24
N LEU A 181 -9.11 -5.63 2.04
CA LEU A 181 -9.56 -6.87 2.69
C LEU A 181 -9.30 -6.88 4.21
N ILE A 182 -8.17 -6.32 4.67
CA ILE A 182 -7.91 -6.14 6.11
C ILE A 182 -8.98 -5.27 6.74
N ALA A 183 -9.43 -4.21 6.05
CA ALA A 183 -10.46 -3.32 6.56
C ALA A 183 -11.83 -4.01 6.69
N ASP A 184 -12.19 -4.90 5.77
CA ASP A 184 -13.39 -5.74 5.89
C ASP A 184 -13.30 -6.65 7.12
N ALA A 185 -12.22 -7.41 7.25
CA ALA A 185 -12.00 -8.31 8.37
C ALA A 185 -11.94 -7.58 9.73
N LEU A 186 -11.36 -6.37 9.76
CA LEU A 186 -11.32 -5.51 10.95
C LEU A 186 -12.72 -5.04 11.35
N SER A 187 -13.59 -4.83 10.38
CA SER A 187 -14.96 -4.37 10.59
C SER A 187 -15.91 -5.48 11.04
N LEU A 188 -15.59 -6.75 10.75
CA LEU A 188 -16.47 -7.91 11.00
C LEU A 188 -17.05 -7.94 12.42
N GLY A 189 -16.21 -7.73 13.44
CA GLY A 189 -16.59 -7.86 14.84
C GLY A 189 -17.78 -6.97 15.23
N SER A 190 -17.69 -5.67 14.88
CA SER A 190 -18.71 -4.66 15.22
C SER A 190 -19.70 -4.38 14.10
N HIS A 191 -19.62 -5.11 12.98
CA HIS A 191 -20.44 -4.85 11.80
C HIS A 191 -21.94 -4.89 12.14
N TRP A 192 -22.67 -3.87 11.71
CA TRP A 192 -24.09 -3.61 12.00
C TRP A 192 -24.46 -3.37 13.47
N ILE A 193 -23.48 -3.07 14.32
CA ILE A 193 -23.75 -2.40 15.60
C ILE A 193 -23.80 -0.90 15.33
N TYR A 194 -25.00 -0.31 15.41
CA TYR A 194 -25.21 1.12 15.13
C TYR A 194 -24.88 2.02 16.32
N SER A 195 -24.85 1.46 17.53
CA SER A 195 -24.57 2.19 18.77
C SER A 195 -23.07 2.30 19.01
N GLN A 196 -22.51 3.50 18.89
CA GLN A 196 -21.10 3.77 19.19
C GLN A 196 -20.75 3.41 20.64
N LYS A 197 -21.71 3.63 21.56
CA LYS A 197 -21.56 3.24 22.96
C LYS A 197 -21.44 1.73 23.10
N GLU A 198 -22.29 0.97 22.40
CA GLU A 198 -22.24 -0.49 22.45
C GLU A 198 -20.92 -1.02 21.88
N ILE A 199 -20.41 -0.42 20.81
CA ILE A 199 -19.09 -0.77 20.26
C ILE A 199 -18.00 -0.51 21.30
N ALA A 200 -17.99 0.67 21.91
CA ALA A 200 -17.00 1.00 22.95
C ALA A 200 -17.10 0.05 24.16
N ASP A 201 -18.32 -0.28 24.61
CA ASP A 201 -18.54 -1.17 25.75
C ASP A 201 -18.11 -2.63 25.46
N LYS A 202 -18.28 -3.10 24.22
CA LYS A 202 -17.96 -4.49 23.82
C LYS A 202 -16.51 -4.70 23.38
N PHE A 203 -15.95 -3.73 22.64
CA PHE A 203 -14.65 -3.89 21.95
C PHE A 203 -13.56 -2.98 22.51
N GLY A 204 -13.92 -1.93 23.25
CA GLY A 204 -12.95 -0.91 23.68
C GLY A 204 -12.24 -0.26 22.49
N ASP A 205 -10.93 -0.13 22.60
CA ASP A 205 -10.10 0.37 21.50
C ASP A 205 -9.98 -0.69 20.40
N ILE A 206 -10.23 -0.28 19.15
CA ILE A 206 -10.11 -1.16 17.98
C ILE A 206 -8.63 -1.39 17.69
N THR A 207 -8.08 -2.47 18.24
CA THR A 207 -6.66 -2.82 18.10
C THR A 207 -6.42 -4.00 17.17
N GLY A 208 -7.45 -4.75 16.77
CA GLY A 208 -7.35 -5.91 15.89
C GLY A 208 -8.69 -6.57 15.63
N TYR A 209 -8.64 -7.78 15.08
CA TYR A 209 -9.84 -8.55 14.74
C TYR A 209 -10.58 -9.03 15.98
N SER A 210 -11.90 -9.09 15.88
CA SER A 210 -12.79 -9.60 16.92
C SER A 210 -13.85 -10.51 16.30
N ASP A 211 -14.33 -11.48 17.08
CA ASP A 211 -15.46 -12.31 16.66
C ASP A 211 -16.72 -11.44 16.45
N PRO A 212 -17.60 -11.80 15.50
CA PRO A 212 -18.83 -11.06 15.28
C PRO A 212 -19.71 -11.00 16.52
N ALA A 213 -20.15 -9.81 16.90
CA ALA A 213 -21.09 -9.62 18.02
C ALA A 213 -22.55 -9.44 17.56
N THR A 214 -22.85 -9.79 16.30
CA THR A 214 -24.20 -9.80 15.73
C THR A 214 -24.53 -11.18 15.11
N SER A 215 -25.81 -11.51 14.98
CA SER A 215 -26.25 -12.82 14.48
C SER A 215 -26.08 -13.00 12.96
N TYR A 216 -25.76 -11.92 12.24
CA TYR A 216 -25.74 -11.92 10.78
C TYR A 216 -24.50 -12.60 10.18
N HIS A 217 -23.44 -12.78 10.96
CA HIS A 217 -22.18 -13.40 10.53
C HIS A 217 -21.97 -14.75 11.21
N THR A 218 -23.03 -15.56 11.29
CA THR A 218 -22.96 -16.90 11.88
C THR A 218 -21.89 -17.75 11.19
N GLY A 219 -21.00 -18.36 11.97
CA GLY A 219 -19.91 -19.20 11.47
C GLY A 219 -18.62 -18.44 11.12
N LYS A 220 -18.62 -17.10 11.18
CA LYS A 220 -17.42 -16.28 11.02
C LYS A 220 -16.72 -16.06 12.37
N HIS A 221 -15.41 -15.86 12.30
CA HIS A 221 -14.54 -15.59 13.44
C HIS A 221 -13.63 -14.39 13.18
N ALA A 222 -12.94 -13.93 14.21
CA ALA A 222 -11.89 -12.91 14.08
C ALA A 222 -10.92 -13.24 12.93
N GLY A 223 -10.75 -12.28 12.02
CA GLY A 223 -9.88 -12.39 10.85
C GLY A 223 -10.55 -12.99 9.62
N ASP A 224 -11.80 -13.46 9.71
CA ASP A 224 -12.64 -13.78 8.55
C ASP A 224 -13.22 -12.50 7.93
N PHE A 225 -13.76 -12.65 6.72
CA PHE A 225 -14.47 -11.59 6.02
C PHE A 225 -15.95 -11.53 6.37
N THR A 226 -16.52 -10.35 6.18
CA THR A 226 -17.96 -10.20 5.92
C THR A 226 -18.28 -10.73 4.52
N HIS A 227 -19.56 -10.72 4.15
CA HIS A 227 -19.98 -11.02 2.78
C HIS A 227 -19.41 -10.09 1.70
N TYR A 228 -18.91 -8.91 2.04
CA TYR A 228 -18.28 -8.02 1.07
C TYR A 228 -16.88 -8.53 0.71
N GLY A 229 -16.04 -8.83 1.71
CA GLY A 229 -14.76 -9.47 1.49
C GLY A 229 -14.87 -10.84 0.82
N ASP A 230 -15.87 -11.66 1.19
CA ASP A 230 -16.13 -12.94 0.53
C ASP A 230 -16.38 -12.78 -0.99
N GLN A 231 -17.21 -11.81 -1.37
CA GLN A 231 -17.47 -11.51 -2.79
C GLN A 231 -16.26 -10.91 -3.51
N THR A 232 -15.42 -10.13 -2.82
CA THR A 232 -14.14 -9.65 -3.37
C THR A 232 -13.17 -10.82 -3.61
N MET A 233 -13.18 -11.85 -2.76
CA MET A 233 -12.40 -13.07 -3.00
C MET A 233 -12.90 -13.84 -4.23
N VAL A 234 -14.20 -13.83 -4.54
CA VAL A 234 -14.71 -14.40 -5.79
C VAL A 234 -14.10 -13.68 -7.00
N LEU A 235 -14.11 -12.34 -7.00
CA LEU A 235 -13.47 -11.57 -8.06
C LEU A 235 -11.98 -11.89 -8.16
N LEU A 236 -11.27 -11.92 -7.04
CA LEU A 236 -9.84 -12.24 -7.02
C LEU A 236 -9.53 -13.62 -7.62
N ARG A 237 -10.30 -14.65 -7.26
CA ARG A 237 -10.18 -16.01 -7.83
C ARG A 237 -10.49 -16.04 -9.32
N SER A 238 -11.49 -15.27 -9.77
CA SER A 238 -11.82 -15.10 -11.18
C SER A 238 -10.63 -14.55 -11.96
N LEU A 239 -10.04 -13.45 -11.47
CA LEU A 239 -8.88 -12.83 -12.10
C LEU A 239 -7.67 -13.78 -12.14
N ALA A 240 -7.44 -14.55 -11.09
CA ALA A 240 -6.37 -15.55 -11.05
C ALA A 240 -6.58 -16.69 -12.06
N SER A 241 -7.84 -17.09 -12.28
CA SER A 241 -8.19 -18.17 -13.21
C SER A 241 -8.06 -17.73 -14.67
N HIS A 242 -8.42 -16.48 -14.98
CA HIS A 242 -8.54 -15.99 -16.36
C HIS A 242 -7.42 -15.05 -16.82
N GLY A 243 -6.60 -14.52 -15.90
CA GLY A 243 -5.55 -13.54 -16.18
C GLY A 243 -6.07 -12.17 -16.64
N ARG A 244 -7.39 -11.97 -16.66
CA ARG A 244 -8.09 -10.75 -17.08
C ARG A 244 -9.41 -10.63 -16.34
N PHE A 245 -10.04 -9.46 -16.38
CA PHE A 245 -11.43 -9.31 -15.99
C PHE A 245 -12.35 -9.75 -17.13
N ASP A 246 -13.10 -10.82 -16.91
CA ASP A 246 -14.10 -11.36 -17.82
C ASP A 246 -15.48 -11.28 -17.12
N PRO A 247 -16.36 -10.34 -17.53
CA PRO A 247 -17.63 -10.11 -16.85
C PRO A 247 -18.55 -11.33 -16.80
N ASP A 248 -18.57 -12.14 -17.87
CA ASP A 248 -19.44 -13.31 -17.97
C ASP A 248 -18.91 -14.44 -17.09
N ALA A 249 -17.59 -14.66 -17.10
CA ALA A 249 -16.96 -15.64 -16.21
C ALA A 249 -17.15 -15.25 -14.73
N PHE A 250 -16.91 -13.98 -14.40
CA PHE A 250 -17.12 -13.47 -13.04
C PHE A 250 -18.58 -13.63 -12.59
N ALA A 251 -19.55 -13.30 -13.45
CA ALA A 251 -20.96 -13.48 -13.14
C ALA A 251 -21.33 -14.95 -12.86
N SER A 252 -20.79 -15.87 -13.66
CA SER A 252 -20.99 -17.31 -13.49
C SER A 252 -20.39 -17.84 -12.19
N GLU A 253 -19.15 -17.43 -11.87
CA GLU A 253 -18.44 -17.83 -10.65
C GLU A 253 -19.08 -17.23 -9.40
N TRP A 254 -19.53 -15.98 -9.47
CA TRP A 254 -20.30 -15.32 -8.41
C TRP A 254 -21.62 -16.01 -8.14
N ARG A 255 -22.35 -16.40 -9.19
CA ARG A 255 -23.57 -17.21 -9.06
C ARG A 255 -23.26 -18.55 -8.41
N THR A 256 -22.21 -19.23 -8.86
CA THR A 256 -21.78 -20.53 -8.34
C THR A 256 -21.44 -20.45 -6.85
N PHE A 257 -20.73 -19.40 -6.42
CA PHE A 257 -20.43 -19.14 -5.01
C PHE A 257 -21.71 -19.05 -4.17
N TRP A 258 -22.73 -18.33 -4.64
CA TRP A 258 -23.96 -18.17 -3.88
C TRP A 258 -24.95 -19.34 -4.00
N GLU A 259 -24.94 -20.10 -5.07
CA GLU A 259 -25.79 -21.28 -5.21
C GLU A 259 -25.21 -22.50 -4.47
N ASN A 260 -23.93 -22.48 -4.10
CA ASN A 260 -23.34 -23.49 -3.23
C ASN A 260 -23.94 -23.45 -1.81
N HIS A 261 -24.56 -24.56 -1.40
CA HIS A 261 -25.15 -24.73 -0.07
C HIS A 261 -24.14 -24.72 1.09
N GLN A 262 -22.85 -24.93 0.80
CA GLN A 262 -21.78 -24.91 1.79
C GLN A 262 -21.25 -23.50 2.05
N THR A 263 -21.66 -22.50 1.26
CA THR A 263 -21.21 -21.12 1.42
C THR A 263 -21.69 -20.52 2.73
N GLN A 264 -20.75 -20.28 3.64
CA GLN A 264 -20.97 -19.61 4.91
C GLN A 264 -20.74 -18.11 4.76
N SER A 265 -21.75 -17.40 4.26
CA SER A 265 -21.72 -15.95 4.09
C SER A 265 -23.11 -15.35 4.13
N TYR A 266 -23.22 -14.10 4.56
CA TYR A 266 -24.49 -13.38 4.63
C TYR A 266 -24.97 -12.97 3.24
N ARG A 267 -26.27 -13.17 2.95
CA ARG A 267 -26.89 -12.76 1.68
C ARG A 267 -27.72 -11.49 1.90
N ASP A 268 -27.18 -10.36 1.47
CA ASP A 268 -27.86 -9.06 1.48
C ASP A 268 -29.02 -8.99 0.46
N GLY A 269 -29.75 -7.88 0.49
CA GLY A 269 -30.89 -7.65 -0.40
C GLY A 269 -30.47 -7.57 -1.87
N ALA A 270 -29.35 -6.91 -2.16
CA ALA A 270 -28.81 -6.80 -3.52
C ALA A 270 -28.46 -8.17 -4.11
N THR A 271 -27.72 -8.98 -3.36
CA THR A 271 -27.35 -10.35 -3.72
C THR A 271 -28.58 -11.22 -3.94
N LYS A 272 -29.57 -11.17 -3.04
CA LYS A 272 -30.81 -11.93 -3.18
C LYS A 272 -31.58 -11.56 -4.44
N ALA A 273 -31.77 -10.27 -4.69
CA ALA A 273 -32.48 -9.79 -5.87
C ALA A 273 -31.72 -10.15 -7.16
N THR A 274 -30.40 -10.00 -7.20
CA THR A 274 -29.60 -10.39 -8.36
C THR A 274 -29.67 -11.89 -8.65
N LEU A 275 -29.59 -12.74 -7.63
CA LEU A 275 -29.76 -14.18 -7.80
C LEU A 275 -31.15 -14.55 -8.29
N GLU A 276 -32.19 -13.88 -7.80
CA GLU A 276 -33.56 -14.11 -8.26
C GLU A 276 -33.74 -13.75 -9.74
N ASN A 277 -33.20 -12.61 -10.15
CA ASN A 277 -33.20 -12.19 -11.55
C ASN A 277 -32.44 -13.18 -12.46
N LEU A 278 -31.29 -13.69 -12.01
CA LEU A 278 -30.55 -14.73 -12.75
C LEU A 278 -31.33 -16.05 -12.83
N ARG A 279 -32.11 -16.41 -11.80
CA ARG A 279 -32.95 -17.62 -11.77
C ARG A 279 -34.18 -17.49 -12.65
N SER A 280 -34.72 -16.29 -12.80
CA SER A 280 -35.84 -16.01 -13.71
C SER A 280 -35.42 -16.00 -15.19
N GLY A 281 -34.12 -16.13 -15.48
CA GLY A 281 -33.57 -16.27 -16.82
C GLY A 281 -33.04 -14.97 -17.43
N LEU A 282 -32.97 -13.88 -16.66
CA LEU A 282 -32.33 -12.65 -17.12
C LEU A 282 -30.82 -12.88 -17.31
N PRO A 283 -30.22 -12.33 -18.38
CA PRO A 283 -28.78 -12.38 -18.57
C PRO A 283 -28.07 -11.54 -17.47
N PRO A 284 -26.79 -11.81 -17.17
CA PRO A 284 -26.02 -11.06 -16.18
C PRO A 284 -26.08 -9.54 -16.34
N ALA A 285 -26.13 -9.04 -17.58
CA ALA A 285 -26.22 -7.61 -17.88
C ALA A 285 -27.50 -6.94 -17.34
N ASP A 286 -28.59 -7.70 -17.19
CA ASP A 286 -29.92 -7.20 -16.78
C ASP A 286 -30.33 -7.69 -15.38
N ALA A 287 -29.47 -8.45 -14.71
CA ALA A 287 -29.83 -9.13 -13.46
C ALA A 287 -29.62 -8.29 -12.20
N ALA A 288 -29.02 -7.11 -12.29
CA ALA A 288 -28.66 -6.31 -11.14
C ALA A 288 -29.87 -5.84 -10.29
N SER A 289 -29.66 -5.74 -8.98
CA SER A 289 -30.63 -5.17 -8.05
C SER A 289 -30.69 -3.65 -8.20
N PRO A 290 -31.87 -2.99 -8.04
CA PRO A 290 -31.98 -1.54 -7.97
C PRO A 290 -31.50 -0.96 -6.62
N SER A 291 -30.93 -1.78 -5.73
CA SER A 291 -30.36 -1.34 -4.47
C SER A 291 -29.28 -0.28 -4.69
N ASN A 292 -29.30 0.76 -3.84
CA ASN A 292 -28.26 1.78 -3.76
C ASN A 292 -27.26 1.50 -2.64
N ASP A 293 -27.08 0.23 -2.26
CA ASP A 293 -26.14 -0.20 -1.23
C ASP A 293 -24.70 0.06 -1.71
N PHE A 294 -23.93 0.71 -0.86
CA PHE A 294 -22.58 1.19 -1.15
C PHE A 294 -21.58 0.05 -1.40
N ALA A 295 -21.86 -1.14 -0.89
CA ALA A 295 -21.03 -2.32 -1.02
C ALA A 295 -20.79 -2.77 -2.46
N GLY A 296 -21.64 -2.39 -3.42
CA GLY A 296 -21.36 -2.59 -4.85
C GLY A 296 -20.02 -1.96 -5.25
N ALA A 297 -19.78 -0.72 -4.81
CA ALA A 297 -18.59 0.06 -5.13
C ALA A 297 -17.32 -0.37 -4.37
N ALA A 298 -17.49 -1.05 -3.23
CA ALA A 298 -16.38 -1.37 -2.34
C ALA A 298 -15.50 -2.54 -2.80
N ARG A 299 -15.98 -3.35 -3.77
CA ARG A 299 -15.40 -4.66 -4.11
C ARG A 299 -14.43 -4.66 -5.29
N ILE A 300 -14.07 -3.48 -5.79
CA ILE A 300 -13.28 -3.29 -7.03
C ILE A 300 -11.76 -3.45 -6.84
N ALA A 301 -11.26 -3.55 -5.61
CA ALA A 301 -9.81 -3.56 -5.32
C ALA A 301 -8.99 -4.61 -6.11
N PRO A 302 -9.45 -5.85 -6.35
CA PRO A 302 -8.72 -6.83 -7.15
C PRO A 302 -8.40 -6.37 -8.59
N LEU A 303 -9.22 -5.49 -9.18
CA LEU A 303 -9.01 -4.99 -10.55
C LEU A 303 -7.69 -4.23 -10.70
N PHE A 304 -7.15 -3.68 -9.61
CA PHE A 304 -5.86 -2.99 -9.61
C PHE A 304 -4.65 -3.92 -9.76
N LEU A 305 -4.83 -5.25 -9.66
CA LEU A 305 -3.74 -6.21 -9.89
C LEU A 305 -3.47 -6.46 -11.38
N LEU A 306 -4.40 -6.08 -12.25
CA LEU A 306 -4.27 -6.30 -13.69
C LEU A 306 -3.47 -5.19 -14.37
N GLN A 307 -2.80 -5.53 -15.46
CA GLN A 307 -2.18 -4.56 -16.37
C GLN A 307 -3.23 -4.03 -17.36
N TRP A 308 -3.72 -2.82 -17.11
CA TRP A 308 -4.67 -2.14 -18.00
C TRP A 308 -3.95 -1.31 -19.07
N LYS A 309 -4.55 -1.19 -20.26
CA LYS A 309 -3.99 -0.34 -21.34
C LYS A 309 -4.12 1.14 -21.00
N SER A 310 -5.17 1.51 -20.26
CA SER A 310 -5.43 2.86 -19.80
C SER A 310 -6.15 2.87 -18.45
N SER A 311 -6.12 4.00 -17.76
CA SER A 311 -6.94 4.23 -16.56
C SER A 311 -8.44 4.07 -16.85
N ASP A 312 -8.88 4.45 -18.05
CA ASP A 312 -10.29 4.36 -18.45
C ASP A 312 -10.76 2.92 -18.58
N ASP A 313 -9.88 1.99 -18.98
CA ASP A 313 -10.22 0.56 -19.02
C ASP A 313 -10.44 -0.02 -17.61
N LEU A 314 -9.60 0.36 -16.64
CA LEU A 314 -9.80 -0.03 -15.23
C LEU A 314 -11.13 0.53 -14.71
N ILE A 315 -11.42 1.80 -15.01
CA ILE A 315 -12.65 2.46 -14.58
C ILE A 315 -13.88 1.78 -15.21
N ALA A 316 -13.82 1.45 -16.50
CA ALA A 316 -14.88 0.70 -17.18
C ALA A 316 -15.11 -0.68 -16.52
N ALA A 317 -14.03 -1.37 -16.14
CA ALA A 317 -14.12 -2.64 -15.42
C ALA A 317 -14.70 -2.48 -14.01
N ALA A 318 -14.33 -1.43 -13.28
CA ALA A 318 -14.91 -1.12 -11.95
C ALA A 318 -16.41 -0.84 -12.04
N ARG A 319 -16.84 -0.09 -13.07
CA ARG A 319 -18.26 0.14 -13.36
C ARG A 319 -18.97 -1.17 -13.68
N ALA A 320 -18.41 -2.00 -14.57
CA ALA A 320 -19.00 -3.28 -14.98
C ALA A 320 -19.11 -4.29 -13.83
N GLN A 321 -18.09 -4.40 -12.98
CA GLN A 321 -18.12 -5.26 -11.79
C GLN A 321 -19.24 -4.83 -10.84
N THR A 322 -19.37 -3.52 -10.62
CA THR A 322 -20.39 -2.94 -9.74
C THR A 322 -21.79 -3.16 -10.32
N SER A 323 -21.97 -2.81 -11.59
CA SER A 323 -23.25 -2.82 -12.29
C SER A 323 -23.83 -4.22 -12.48
N PHE A 324 -23.02 -5.27 -12.38
CA PHE A 324 -23.51 -6.65 -12.40
C PHE A 324 -24.48 -6.95 -11.23
N THR A 325 -24.26 -6.34 -10.05
CA THR A 325 -25.09 -6.59 -8.86
C THR A 325 -25.94 -5.39 -8.45
N HIS A 326 -25.53 -4.17 -8.79
CA HIS A 326 -26.19 -2.93 -8.40
C HIS A 326 -26.43 -2.04 -9.63
N SER A 327 -27.68 -1.85 -10.05
CA SER A 327 -28.05 -1.01 -11.19
C SER A 327 -28.25 0.47 -10.84
N ASP A 328 -28.29 0.81 -9.55
CA ASP A 328 -28.41 2.21 -9.12
C ASP A 328 -27.16 3.01 -9.59
N PRO A 329 -27.35 4.08 -10.38
CA PRO A 329 -26.24 4.86 -10.93
C PRO A 329 -25.31 5.43 -9.86
N SER A 330 -25.83 5.75 -8.68
CA SER A 330 -25.01 6.33 -7.61
C SER A 330 -23.95 5.37 -7.08
N VAL A 331 -24.24 4.07 -7.06
CA VAL A 331 -23.28 3.04 -6.63
C VAL A 331 -22.20 2.87 -7.69
N VAL A 332 -22.60 2.83 -8.96
CA VAL A 332 -21.67 2.71 -10.09
C VAL A 332 -20.75 3.93 -10.20
N ASP A 333 -21.31 5.13 -9.99
CA ASP A 333 -20.54 6.38 -10.00
C ASP A 333 -19.63 6.50 -8.77
N ALA A 334 -20.02 5.97 -7.60
CA ALA A 334 -19.15 5.86 -6.44
C ALA A 334 -17.95 4.93 -6.72
N ALA A 335 -18.17 3.79 -7.41
CA ALA A 335 -17.10 2.87 -7.80
C ALA A 335 -16.09 3.56 -8.72
N GLU A 336 -16.56 4.28 -9.75
CA GLU A 336 -15.71 5.08 -10.62
C GLU A 336 -14.94 6.16 -9.84
N PHE A 337 -15.63 6.91 -8.97
CA PHE A 337 -15.01 7.97 -8.17
C PHE A 337 -13.83 7.44 -7.37
N PHE A 338 -14.01 6.36 -6.61
CA PHE A 338 -12.94 5.80 -5.78
C PHE A 338 -11.89 5.04 -6.58
N ALA A 339 -12.22 4.53 -7.78
CA ALA A 339 -11.21 4.02 -8.72
C ALA A 339 -10.30 5.16 -9.20
N ARG A 340 -10.87 6.30 -9.62
CA ARG A 340 -10.12 7.52 -10.02
C ARG A 340 -9.28 8.07 -8.87
N THR A 341 -9.85 8.15 -7.66
CA THR A 341 -9.12 8.59 -6.46
C THR A 341 -7.91 7.68 -6.22
N SER A 342 -8.10 6.35 -6.22
CA SER A 342 -7.02 5.40 -5.94
C SER A 342 -5.92 5.44 -7.02
N LEU A 343 -6.30 5.61 -8.30
CA LEU A 343 -5.35 5.81 -9.40
C LEU A 343 -4.51 7.09 -9.22
N ALA A 344 -5.13 8.19 -8.82
CA ALA A 344 -4.42 9.44 -8.55
C ALA A 344 -3.47 9.31 -7.35
N VAL A 345 -3.93 8.66 -6.27
CA VAL A 345 -3.10 8.40 -5.08
C VAL A 345 -1.91 7.50 -5.40
N GLN A 346 -2.09 6.48 -6.23
CA GLN A 346 -1.01 5.62 -6.73
C GLN A 346 0.04 6.40 -7.54
N GLN A 347 -0.33 7.55 -8.13
CA GLN A 347 0.58 8.46 -8.82
C GLN A 347 1.24 9.49 -7.87
N GLY A 348 1.00 9.41 -6.57
CA GLY A 348 1.57 10.29 -5.55
C GLY A 348 0.74 11.54 -5.26
N VAL A 349 -0.48 11.64 -5.78
CA VAL A 349 -1.40 12.74 -5.41
C VAL A 349 -1.88 12.52 -3.97
N ALA A 350 -1.85 13.57 -3.14
CA ALA A 350 -2.36 13.49 -1.78
C ALA A 350 -3.86 13.15 -1.77
N ILE A 351 -4.31 12.33 -0.81
CA ILE A 351 -5.71 11.87 -0.71
C ILE A 351 -6.73 13.03 -0.82
N PRO A 352 -6.58 14.17 -0.09
CA PRO A 352 -7.53 15.27 -0.19
C PRO A 352 -7.64 15.86 -1.61
N ASP A 353 -6.53 15.93 -2.35
CA ASP A 353 -6.50 16.48 -3.70
C ASP A 353 -7.03 15.47 -4.71
N ALA A 354 -6.72 14.18 -4.53
CA ALA A 354 -7.24 13.09 -5.34
C ALA A 354 -8.78 12.98 -5.24
N LEU A 355 -9.36 13.16 -4.05
CA LEU A 355 -10.81 13.19 -3.85
C LEU A 355 -11.46 14.36 -4.61
N ARG A 356 -10.86 15.56 -4.58
CA ARG A 356 -11.37 16.73 -5.31
C ARG A 356 -11.25 16.56 -6.83
N ALA A 357 -10.16 15.97 -7.29
CA ALA A 357 -9.91 15.75 -8.72
C ALA A 357 -10.75 14.63 -9.33
N ALA A 358 -11.22 13.68 -8.52
CA ALA A 358 -12.00 12.53 -8.99
C ALA A 358 -13.48 12.84 -9.28
N VAL A 359 -13.96 14.05 -8.95
CA VAL A 359 -15.36 14.45 -9.19
C VAL A 359 -15.68 14.40 -10.69
N SER A 360 -16.66 13.58 -11.06
CA SER A 360 -17.23 13.53 -12.40
C SER A 360 -18.51 14.37 -12.49
N ASN A 361 -19.02 14.59 -13.70
CA ASN A 361 -20.31 15.27 -13.91
C ASN A 361 -21.52 14.45 -13.41
N THR A 362 -21.35 13.15 -13.18
CA THR A 362 -22.44 12.25 -12.78
C THR A 362 -22.53 12.08 -11.26
N LEU A 363 -21.42 12.32 -10.54
CA LEU A 363 -21.38 12.22 -9.09
C LEU A 363 -22.23 13.31 -8.40
N GLN A 364 -22.96 12.92 -7.36
CA GLN A 364 -23.67 13.85 -6.49
C GLN A 364 -22.69 14.72 -5.66
N LYS A 365 -22.41 15.93 -6.16
CA LYS A 365 -21.42 16.85 -5.59
C LYS A 365 -21.67 17.20 -4.11
N ASN A 366 -22.94 17.27 -3.70
CA ASN A 366 -23.33 17.56 -2.32
C ASN A 366 -22.79 16.57 -1.29
N TRP A 367 -22.48 15.32 -1.67
CA TRP A 367 -21.90 14.35 -0.75
C TRP A 367 -20.43 14.66 -0.42
N LEU A 368 -19.64 15.02 -1.42
CA LEU A 368 -18.26 15.46 -1.17
C LEU A 368 -18.23 16.79 -0.41
N ASP A 369 -19.16 17.71 -0.71
CA ASP A 369 -19.28 18.97 0.03
C ASP A 369 -19.61 18.73 1.52
N ALA A 370 -20.51 17.79 1.83
CA ALA A 370 -20.81 17.38 3.21
C ALA A 370 -19.59 16.75 3.92
N ALA A 371 -18.81 15.94 3.21
CA ALA A 371 -17.56 15.37 3.73
C ALA A 371 -16.52 16.46 4.03
N LEU A 372 -16.34 17.42 3.12
CA LEU A 372 -15.42 18.55 3.30
C LEU A 372 -15.82 19.41 4.51
N ALA A 373 -17.11 19.74 4.64
CA ALA A 373 -17.62 20.51 5.77
C ALA A 373 -17.41 19.79 7.11
N SER A 374 -17.74 18.50 7.17
CA SER A 374 -17.57 17.72 8.40
C SER A 374 -16.10 17.47 8.75
N SER A 375 -15.22 17.25 7.77
CA SER A 375 -13.78 16.95 8.00
C SER A 375 -13.00 18.09 8.65
N THR A 376 -13.45 19.34 8.45
CA THR A 376 -12.83 20.54 9.02
C THR A 376 -13.47 20.98 10.34
N SER A 377 -14.54 20.30 10.78
CA SER A 377 -15.23 20.60 12.02
C SER A 377 -14.54 19.98 13.24
N ALA A 378 -14.85 20.48 14.43
CA ALA A 378 -14.37 19.92 15.70
C ALA A 378 -15.15 18.65 16.14
N THR A 379 -16.09 18.15 15.34
CA THR A 379 -16.86 16.94 15.67
C THR A 379 -15.96 15.70 15.63
N SER A 380 -16.28 14.68 16.43
CA SER A 380 -15.57 13.40 16.35
C SER A 380 -15.95 12.62 15.09
N ASP A 381 -15.09 11.70 14.64
CA ASP A 381 -15.32 10.87 13.44
C ASP A 381 -16.65 10.11 13.54
N SER A 382 -16.90 9.50 14.70
CA SER A 382 -18.13 8.76 14.95
C SER A 382 -19.36 9.67 14.93
N ALA A 383 -19.25 10.91 15.43
CA ALA A 383 -20.37 11.86 15.41
C ALA A 383 -20.64 12.36 13.98
N ALA A 384 -19.60 12.72 13.23
CA ALA A 384 -19.71 13.15 11.83
C ALA A 384 -20.30 12.05 10.95
N THR A 385 -19.78 10.82 11.06
CA THR A 385 -20.29 9.65 10.33
C THR A 385 -21.74 9.36 10.71
N LYS A 386 -22.11 9.49 11.99
CA LYS A 386 -23.50 9.35 12.41
C LYS A 386 -24.43 10.43 11.84
N THR A 387 -23.95 11.65 11.68
CA THR A 387 -24.71 12.73 11.04
C THR A 387 -24.94 12.47 9.56
N HIS A 388 -23.95 11.91 8.86
CA HIS A 388 -24.09 11.50 7.45
C HIS A 388 -25.03 10.31 7.28
N GLY A 389 -25.01 9.40 8.25
CA GLY A 389 -25.79 8.17 8.26
C GLY A 389 -24.90 6.94 8.34
N LEU A 390 -25.44 5.87 8.92
CA LEU A 390 -24.70 4.65 9.28
C LEU A 390 -25.19 3.42 8.51
N THR A 391 -26.15 3.58 7.61
CA THR A 391 -26.71 2.47 6.84
C THR A 391 -25.81 2.12 5.65
N CYS A 392 -26.20 1.08 4.91
CA CYS A 392 -25.54 0.68 3.67
C CYS A 392 -25.81 1.63 2.50
N HIS A 393 -26.74 2.59 2.62
CA HIS A 393 -27.10 3.46 1.51
C HIS A 393 -25.94 4.37 1.09
N THR A 394 -25.68 4.42 -0.22
CA THR A 394 -24.61 5.23 -0.81
C THR A 394 -24.61 6.70 -0.39
N PRO A 395 -25.76 7.42 -0.33
CA PRO A 395 -25.80 8.82 0.12
C PRO A 395 -25.30 9.04 1.56
N GLU A 396 -25.30 8.00 2.40
CA GLU A 396 -24.84 8.05 3.79
C GLU A 396 -23.37 7.59 3.92
N ALA A 397 -23.04 6.47 3.25
CA ALA A 397 -21.73 5.86 3.32
C ALA A 397 -20.65 6.68 2.58
N PHE A 398 -20.98 7.24 1.41
CA PHE A 398 -20.05 8.02 0.59
C PHE A 398 -19.45 9.22 1.33
N PRO A 399 -20.24 10.15 1.91
CA PRO A 399 -19.69 11.29 2.64
C PRO A 399 -18.87 10.85 3.87
N SER A 400 -19.24 9.73 4.51
CA SER A 400 -18.51 9.17 5.67
C SER A 400 -17.12 8.65 5.30
N VAL A 401 -17.00 7.95 4.16
CA VAL A 401 -15.70 7.51 3.62
C VAL A 401 -14.82 8.71 3.31
N CYS A 402 -15.36 9.69 2.57
CA CYS A 402 -14.63 10.91 2.24
C CYS A 402 -14.22 11.69 3.48
N HIS A 403 -15.08 11.79 4.50
CA HIS A 403 -14.77 12.45 5.78
C HIS A 403 -13.53 11.85 6.44
N LEU A 404 -13.50 10.51 6.57
CA LEU A 404 -12.39 9.80 7.22
C LEU A 404 -11.09 9.91 6.43
N LEU A 405 -11.17 9.81 5.10
CA LEU A 405 -10.02 10.00 4.20
C LEU A 405 -9.45 11.42 4.26
N LEU A 406 -10.32 12.43 4.44
CA LEU A 406 -9.90 13.83 4.58
C LEU A 406 -9.31 14.12 5.97
N ARG A 407 -9.80 13.45 7.01
CA ARG A 407 -9.37 13.69 8.40
C ARG A 407 -8.08 12.95 8.76
N HIS A 408 -7.87 11.79 8.15
CA HIS A 408 -6.72 10.92 8.40
C HIS A 408 -5.92 10.60 7.12
N PRO A 409 -5.54 11.58 6.29
CA PRO A 409 -5.01 11.34 4.94
C PRO A 409 -3.65 10.60 4.91
N ASP A 410 -2.93 10.59 6.02
CA ASP A 410 -1.60 9.96 6.15
C ASP A 410 -1.59 8.80 7.16
N ASP A 411 -2.71 8.53 7.83
CA ASP A 411 -2.82 7.51 8.86
C ASP A 411 -3.99 6.55 8.58
N GLY A 412 -3.70 5.54 7.74
CA GLY A 412 -4.68 4.51 7.42
C GLY A 412 -5.12 3.68 8.63
N THR A 413 -4.27 3.54 9.66
CA THR A 413 -4.64 2.83 10.89
C THR A 413 -5.70 3.63 11.65
N ALA A 414 -5.48 4.93 11.84
CA ALA A 414 -6.46 5.82 12.44
C ALA A 414 -7.76 5.88 11.63
N ALA A 415 -7.69 6.00 10.31
CA ALA A 415 -8.87 6.02 9.44
C ALA A 415 -9.72 4.74 9.58
N LEU A 416 -9.08 3.56 9.57
CA LEU A 416 -9.76 2.28 9.65
C LEU A 416 -10.36 2.01 11.03
N THR A 417 -9.61 2.29 12.10
CA THR A 417 -10.12 2.15 13.48
C THR A 417 -11.28 3.11 13.76
N ALA A 418 -11.19 4.36 13.30
CA ALA A 418 -12.26 5.35 13.40
C ALA A 418 -13.53 4.91 12.63
N ASN A 419 -13.37 4.31 11.44
CA ASN A 419 -14.49 3.75 10.69
C ASN A 419 -15.23 2.64 11.45
N VAL A 420 -14.48 1.72 12.08
CA VAL A 420 -15.05 0.63 12.88
C VAL A 420 -15.75 1.18 14.12
N ALA A 421 -15.15 2.15 14.81
CA ALA A 421 -15.72 2.81 15.98
C ALA A 421 -16.97 3.65 15.66
N ALA A 422 -17.13 4.10 14.41
CA ALA A 422 -18.33 4.82 13.98
C ALA A 422 -19.58 3.93 13.90
N GLY A 423 -19.42 2.63 13.67
CA GLY A 423 -20.50 1.63 13.67
C GLY A 423 -21.36 1.61 12.40
N GLY A 424 -22.45 0.85 12.45
CA GLY A 424 -23.35 0.61 11.31
C GLY A 424 -22.73 -0.27 10.22
N ASP A 425 -22.97 0.05 8.96
CA ASP A 425 -22.36 -0.63 7.81
C ASP A 425 -20.89 -0.20 7.61
N SER A 426 -20.03 -0.63 8.53
CA SER A 426 -18.62 -0.26 8.57
C SER A 426 -17.76 -0.97 7.53
N ALA A 427 -18.11 -2.18 7.10
CA ALA A 427 -17.23 -3.00 6.28
C ALA A 427 -17.07 -2.45 4.85
N ALA A 428 -18.17 -2.09 4.18
CA ALA A 428 -18.09 -1.50 2.84
C ALA A 428 -17.32 -0.17 2.85
N ARG A 429 -17.55 0.69 3.85
CA ARG A 429 -16.78 1.93 4.04
C ARG A 429 -15.29 1.63 4.26
N GLY A 430 -14.99 0.69 5.16
CA GLY A 430 -13.64 0.29 5.50
C GLY A 430 -12.87 -0.20 4.27
N MET A 431 -13.48 -1.04 3.44
CA MET A 431 -12.86 -1.57 2.23
C MET A 431 -12.42 -0.46 1.27
N ILE A 432 -13.22 0.60 1.09
CA ILE A 432 -12.84 1.75 0.24
C ILE A 432 -11.75 2.59 0.92
N ILE A 433 -11.88 2.87 2.21
CA ILE A 433 -10.84 3.60 2.97
C ILE A 433 -9.49 2.85 2.84
N GLY A 434 -9.51 1.54 3.04
CA GLY A 434 -8.35 0.67 2.88
C GLY A 434 -7.82 0.66 1.45
N MET A 435 -8.68 0.58 0.43
CA MET A 435 -8.29 0.65 -0.97
C MET A 435 -7.52 1.94 -1.29
N VAL A 436 -8.04 3.10 -0.86
CA VAL A 436 -7.42 4.42 -1.10
C VAL A 436 -6.12 4.58 -0.31
N HIS A 437 -6.05 4.16 0.95
CA HIS A 437 -4.81 4.18 1.72
C HIS A 437 -3.75 3.23 1.16
N GLY A 438 -4.14 2.04 0.74
CA GLY A 438 -3.27 1.04 0.12
C GLY A 438 -2.69 1.52 -1.22
N ALA A 439 -3.34 2.49 -1.87
CA ALA A 439 -2.84 3.12 -3.08
C ALA A 439 -1.65 4.07 -2.84
N LYS A 440 -1.36 4.50 -1.59
CA LYS A 440 -0.23 5.39 -1.33
C LYS A 440 1.11 4.65 -1.55
N PRO A 441 2.04 5.18 -2.38
CA PRO A 441 3.37 4.60 -2.54
C PRO A 441 4.17 4.55 -1.22
N ASP A 442 3.92 5.52 -0.35
CA ASP A 442 4.54 5.73 0.94
C ASP A 442 3.59 5.43 2.11
N ALA A 443 2.59 4.56 1.89
CA ALA A 443 1.63 4.17 2.92
C ALA A 443 2.33 3.77 4.22
N THR A 444 1.91 4.36 5.35
CA THR A 444 2.27 3.86 6.67
C THR A 444 1.85 2.39 6.75
N PRO A 445 2.77 1.45 7.05
CA PRO A 445 2.41 0.04 7.16
C PRO A 445 1.31 -0.14 8.21
N LEU A 446 0.30 -0.94 7.88
CA LEU A 446 -0.67 -1.39 8.86
C LEU A 446 0.02 -2.24 9.94
N PRO A 447 -0.57 -2.36 11.15
CA PRO A 447 -0.03 -3.23 12.19
C PRO A 447 0.22 -4.65 11.68
N GLU A 448 1.41 -5.20 11.97
CA GLU A 448 1.83 -6.52 11.47
C GLU A 448 0.85 -7.62 11.86
N HIS A 449 0.28 -7.54 13.07
CA HIS A 449 -0.69 -8.53 13.55
C HIS A 449 -2.04 -8.48 12.81
N TRP A 450 -2.36 -7.40 12.09
CA TRP A 450 -3.50 -7.38 11.18
C TRP A 450 -3.20 -8.23 9.94
N LEU A 451 -1.99 -8.11 9.37
CA LEU A 451 -1.60 -8.96 8.25
C LEU A 451 -1.58 -10.45 8.64
N THR A 452 -0.92 -10.79 9.75
CA THR A 452 -0.80 -12.19 10.18
C THR A 452 -2.09 -12.77 10.75
N GLY A 453 -3.00 -11.92 11.23
CA GLY A 453 -4.30 -12.33 11.76
C GLY A 453 -5.38 -12.53 10.70
N LEU A 454 -5.13 -12.11 9.46
CA LEU A 454 -6.06 -12.27 8.35
C LEU A 454 -6.11 -13.74 7.91
N ARG A 455 -7.25 -14.40 8.07
CA ARG A 455 -7.36 -15.85 7.85
C ARG A 455 -7.12 -16.27 6.40
N ALA A 456 -7.55 -15.45 5.44
CA ALA A 456 -7.35 -15.69 4.01
C ALA A 456 -5.98 -15.22 3.49
N TYR A 457 -5.05 -14.78 4.35
CA TYR A 457 -3.79 -14.15 3.92
C TYR A 457 -2.96 -15.03 2.96
N SER A 458 -2.81 -16.31 3.28
CA SER A 458 -2.06 -17.26 2.43
C SER A 458 -2.71 -17.41 1.05
N GLU A 459 -4.03 -17.60 1.00
CA GLU A 459 -4.78 -17.72 -0.26
C GLU A 459 -4.64 -16.45 -1.11
N ILE A 460 -4.80 -15.27 -0.49
CA ILE A 460 -4.66 -13.98 -1.20
C ILE A 460 -3.27 -13.87 -1.84
N LYS A 461 -2.22 -14.26 -1.11
CA LYS A 461 -0.86 -14.21 -1.62
C LYS A 461 -0.69 -15.13 -2.84
N GLU A 462 -1.18 -16.36 -2.77
CA GLU A 462 -1.13 -17.32 -3.88
C GLU A 462 -1.91 -16.82 -5.11
N LEU A 463 -3.10 -16.24 -4.91
CA LEU A 463 -3.91 -15.67 -6.00
C LEU A 463 -3.22 -14.47 -6.65
N ILE A 464 -2.60 -13.58 -5.87
CA ILE A 464 -1.81 -12.46 -6.40
C ILE A 464 -0.63 -12.97 -7.23
N GLU A 465 0.10 -13.98 -6.75
CA GLU A 465 1.21 -14.59 -7.47
C GLU A 465 0.75 -15.21 -8.79
N THR A 466 -0.40 -15.89 -8.77
CA THR A 466 -1.03 -16.46 -9.97
C THR A 466 -1.41 -15.37 -10.98
N ILE A 467 -2.05 -14.28 -10.54
CA ILE A 467 -2.41 -13.15 -11.41
C ILE A 467 -1.18 -12.54 -12.07
N HIS A 468 -0.10 -12.32 -11.30
CA HIS A 468 1.14 -11.78 -11.85
C HIS A 468 1.86 -12.72 -12.81
N SER A 469 1.63 -14.03 -12.73
CA SER A 469 2.21 -15.00 -13.67
C SER A 469 1.56 -14.97 -15.06
N HIS A 470 0.38 -14.36 -15.19
CA HIS A 470 -0.30 -14.15 -16.47
C HIS A 470 0.18 -12.90 -17.22
N ALA A 471 0.91 -11.99 -16.55
CA ALA A 471 1.43 -10.74 -17.08
C ALA A 471 2.85 -10.91 -17.63
#